data_AF-A0A8J3Y0F5-F1
#
_entry.id   AF-A0A8J3Y0F5-F1
#
_cell.length_a   1.000
_cell.length_b   1.000
_cell.length_c   1.000
_cell.angle_alpha   90.00
_cell.angle_beta   90.00
_cell.angle_gamma   90.00
#
_symmetry.space_group_name_H-M   'P 1'
#
loop_
_entity.id
_entity.type
_entity.pdbx_description
1 polymer ?
#
loop_
_entity_poly.entity_id
_entity_poly.type
_entity_poly.pdbx_seq_one_letter_code
_entity_poly.pdbx_strand_id
1 'polypeptide(L)'
;MGPSPVDRARPGSKHHLIVDRYGTPLAVTLTGGNRHDITQLLPLVDAIPPIRGLRGRPRSKPRRLYADRGYDFDKYRRLLWKRGVKPVIARRGVPHGSGLGKVRWVVERAFAWLHQFKRLRIRYERRADLHQGLLELACSLICLRRLRTHAR
;
A
#
# COMPACT_ATOMS: atom_id res chain seq x y z
N MET A 1 32.63 -13.53 -3.06
CA MET A 1 32.26 -12.12 -2.79
C MET A 1 31.05 -12.11 -1.87
N GLY A 2 31.28 -12.18 -0.55
CA GLY A 2 30.20 -12.18 0.46
C GLY A 2 29.70 -10.76 0.74
N PRO A 3 28.51 -10.60 1.35
CA PRO A 3 27.99 -9.30 1.72
C PRO A 3 28.94 -8.56 2.69
N SER A 4 29.04 -7.25 2.51
CA SER A 4 29.96 -6.38 3.26
C SER A 4 29.65 -6.33 4.77
N PRO A 5 30.66 -6.34 5.67
CA PRO A 5 30.48 -6.41 7.14
C PRO A 5 29.93 -5.14 7.80
N VAL A 6 29.82 -4.03 7.05
CA VAL A 6 29.48 -2.70 7.62
C VAL A 6 27.99 -2.35 7.50
N ASP A 7 27.19 -3.14 6.79
CA ASP A 7 25.76 -2.89 6.64
C ASP A 7 24.96 -3.64 7.73
N ARG A 8 25.05 -3.14 8.97
CA ARG A 8 24.14 -3.57 10.06
C ARG A 8 22.74 -3.00 9.83
N ALA A 9 22.08 -3.52 8.81
CA ALA A 9 20.67 -3.31 8.57
C ALA A 9 19.86 -3.65 9.82
N ARG A 10 19.04 -2.72 10.30
CA ARG A 10 18.07 -3.02 11.36
C ARG A 10 17.12 -4.11 10.84
N PRO A 11 16.95 -5.24 11.55
CA PRO A 11 15.98 -6.26 11.17
C PRO A 11 14.58 -5.64 11.25
N GLY A 12 13.95 -5.44 10.09
CA GLY A 12 12.69 -4.74 9.98
C GLY A 12 11.91 -5.21 8.77
N SER A 13 10.60 -5.03 8.85
CA SER A 13 9.65 -5.38 7.81
C SER A 13 8.81 -4.15 7.48
N LYS A 14 8.57 -3.92 6.19
CA LYS A 14 7.75 -2.81 5.71
C LYS A 14 6.46 -3.35 5.12
N HIS A 15 5.34 -2.81 5.57
CA HIS A 15 4.03 -3.09 5.02
C HIS A 15 3.66 -2.01 4.02
N HIS A 16 3.36 -2.43 2.80
CA HIS A 16 2.87 -1.58 1.72
C HIS A 16 1.39 -1.85 1.58
N LEU A 17 0.57 -0.81 1.70
CA LEU A 17 -0.89 -0.93 1.70
C LEU A 17 -1.48 0.05 0.68
N ILE A 18 -2.39 -0.42 -0.16
CA ILE A 18 -3.19 0.41 -1.04
C ILE A 18 -4.65 0.34 -0.60
N VAL A 19 -5.29 1.50 -0.50
CA VAL A 19 -6.66 1.64 0.00
C VAL A 19 -7.51 2.50 -0.93
N ASP A 20 -8.82 2.33 -0.85
CA ASP A 20 -9.77 3.23 -1.50
C ASP A 20 -9.88 4.59 -0.77
N ARG A 21 -10.77 5.47 -1.26
CA ARG A 21 -11.00 6.80 -0.68
C ARG A 21 -11.54 6.78 0.76
N TYR A 22 -12.07 5.65 1.21
CA TYR A 22 -12.64 5.46 2.54
C TYR A 22 -11.70 4.71 3.47
N GLY A 23 -10.57 4.20 2.99
CA GLY A 23 -9.63 3.39 3.76
C GLY A 23 -9.94 1.90 3.73
N THR A 24 -10.70 1.42 2.75
CA THR A 24 -10.91 -0.01 2.51
C THR A 24 -9.63 -0.59 1.90
N PRO A 25 -8.98 -1.59 2.53
CA PRO A 25 -7.84 -2.27 1.94
C PRO A 25 -8.17 -2.89 0.58
N LEU A 26 -7.34 -2.61 -0.43
CA LEU A 26 -7.47 -3.19 -1.77
C LEU A 26 -6.37 -4.23 -2.05
N ALA A 27 -5.13 -3.96 -1.62
CA ALA A 27 -4.02 -4.90 -1.66
C ALA A 27 -2.97 -4.54 -0.60
N VAL A 28 -2.21 -5.54 -0.17
CA VAL A 28 -1.13 -5.39 0.82
C VAL A 28 0.08 -6.21 0.41
N THR A 29 1.29 -5.73 0.66
CA THR A 29 2.54 -6.45 0.37
C THR A 29 3.59 -6.20 1.45
N LEU A 30 4.34 -7.24 1.78
CA LEU A 30 5.44 -7.20 2.74
C LEU A 30 6.80 -7.15 2.02
N THR A 31 7.70 -6.30 2.52
CA THR A 31 9.12 -6.33 2.14
C THR A 31 10.05 -6.26 3.35
N GLY A 32 11.32 -6.60 3.15
CA GLY A 32 12.37 -6.35 4.14
C GLY A 32 12.67 -4.85 4.28
N GLY A 33 13.10 -4.42 5.46
CA GLY A 33 13.38 -3.02 5.81
C GLY A 33 14.36 -2.32 4.88
N ASN A 34 15.29 -3.08 4.29
CA ASN A 34 16.32 -2.54 3.38
C ASN A 34 15.82 -2.32 1.95
N ARG A 35 14.60 -2.76 1.62
CA ARG A 35 14.04 -2.56 0.28
C ARG A 35 13.52 -1.12 0.15
N HIS A 36 13.82 -0.49 -0.99
CA HIS A 36 13.27 0.81 -1.32
C HIS A 36 11.77 0.70 -1.60
N ASP A 37 10.97 1.54 -0.93
CA ASP A 37 9.51 1.49 -0.97
C ASP A 37 8.97 1.66 -2.39
N ILE A 38 9.67 2.46 -3.19
CA ILE A 38 9.28 2.73 -4.57
C ILE A 38 9.20 1.48 -5.45
N THR A 39 9.97 0.45 -5.13
CA THR A 39 9.94 -0.82 -5.87
C THR A 39 8.59 -1.51 -5.76
N GLN A 40 7.83 -1.23 -4.70
CA GLN A 40 6.55 -1.89 -4.41
C GLN A 40 5.35 -1.13 -4.98
N LEU A 41 5.52 0.09 -5.47
CA LEU A 41 4.41 0.91 -5.98
C LEU A 41 3.66 0.23 -7.13
N LEU A 42 4.37 -0.24 -8.16
CA LEU A 42 3.72 -0.87 -9.31
C LEU A 42 3.18 -2.27 -8.99
N PRO A 43 3.93 -3.16 -8.32
CA PRO A 43 3.38 -4.44 -7.87
C PRO A 43 2.08 -4.27 -7.08
N LEU A 44 2.03 -3.30 -6.15
CA LEU A 44 0.85 -3.07 -5.32
C LEU A 44 -0.35 -2.53 -6.11
N VAL A 45 -0.12 -1.68 -7.12
CA VAL A 45 -1.19 -1.20 -8.02
C VAL A 45 -1.68 -2.33 -8.92
N ASP A 46 -0.78 -3.18 -9.42
CA ASP A 46 -1.12 -4.29 -10.30
C ASP A 46 -1.81 -5.43 -9.53
N ALA A 47 -1.61 -5.52 -8.21
CA ALA A 47 -2.27 -6.47 -7.31
C ALA A 47 -3.71 -6.09 -6.92
N ILE A 48 -4.22 -4.91 -7.34
CA ILE A 48 -5.61 -4.53 -7.06
C ILE A 48 -6.55 -5.53 -7.75
N PRO A 49 -7.43 -6.22 -6.99
CA PRO A 49 -8.34 -7.17 -7.58
C PRO A 49 -9.38 -6.46 -8.46
N PRO A 50 -9.95 -7.13 -9.48
CA PRO A 50 -11.06 -6.58 -10.25
C PRO A 50 -12.27 -6.25 -9.34
N ILE A 51 -12.60 -4.98 -9.20
CA ILE A 51 -13.73 -4.52 -8.40
C ILE A 51 -14.98 -4.50 -9.27
N ARG A 52 -15.95 -5.36 -8.90
CA ARG A 52 -17.29 -5.41 -9.50
C ARG A 52 -18.19 -4.35 -8.85
N GLY A 53 -19.19 -3.84 -9.57
CA GLY A 53 -20.19 -2.94 -8.98
C GLY A 53 -20.90 -1.98 -9.93
N LEU A 54 -20.33 -1.71 -11.11
CA LEU A 54 -20.99 -0.96 -12.18
C LEU A 54 -21.20 -1.87 -13.40
N ARG A 55 -22.24 -1.61 -14.19
CA ARG A 55 -22.49 -2.32 -15.45
C ARG A 55 -21.30 -2.14 -16.39
N GLY A 56 -20.72 -3.25 -16.87
CA GLY A 56 -19.55 -3.27 -17.76
C GLY A 56 -18.34 -4.00 -17.19
N ARG A 57 -17.16 -3.78 -17.79
CA ARG A 57 -15.90 -4.44 -17.38
C ARG A 57 -15.53 -4.04 -15.94
N PRO A 58 -15.27 -5.01 -15.04
CA PRO A 58 -14.83 -4.72 -13.68
C PRO A 58 -13.62 -3.79 -13.65
N ARG A 59 -13.61 -2.84 -12.72
CA ARG A 59 -12.52 -1.87 -12.60
C ARG A 59 -11.40 -2.49 -11.77
N SER A 60 -10.23 -2.68 -12.35
CA SER A 60 -9.03 -3.14 -11.63
C SER A 60 -8.00 -2.04 -11.36
N LYS A 61 -8.19 -0.83 -11.93
CA LYS A 61 -7.22 0.27 -11.81
C LYS A 61 -7.84 1.56 -11.28
N PRO A 62 -7.16 2.27 -10.36
CA PRO A 62 -7.62 3.55 -9.86
C PRO A 62 -7.44 4.64 -10.93
N ARG A 63 -8.36 5.61 -10.99
CA ARG A 63 -8.21 6.77 -11.89
C ARG A 63 -7.08 7.69 -11.45
N ARG A 64 -6.88 7.82 -10.14
CA ARG A 64 -5.88 8.67 -9.50
C ARG A 64 -5.22 7.89 -8.37
N LEU A 65 -3.90 7.98 -8.26
CA LEU A 65 -3.13 7.37 -7.20
C LEU A 65 -2.43 8.45 -6.39
N TYR A 66 -2.73 8.53 -5.10
CA TYR A 66 -2.04 9.41 -4.15
C TYR A 66 -0.93 8.61 -3.49
N ALA A 67 0.27 9.16 -3.44
CA ALA A 67 1.40 8.55 -2.75
C ALA A 67 2.33 9.62 -2.17
N ASP A 68 3.11 9.22 -1.16
CA ASP A 68 4.08 10.10 -0.52
C ASP A 68 5.18 10.57 -1.46
N ARG A 69 5.79 11.71 -1.12
CA ARG A 69 6.91 12.29 -1.86
C ARG A 69 8.07 11.30 -2.07
N GLY A 70 8.26 10.33 -1.18
CA GLY A 70 9.26 9.27 -1.33
C GLY A 70 9.07 8.41 -2.59
N TYR A 71 7.88 8.40 -3.19
CA TYR A 71 7.56 7.70 -4.42
C TYR A 71 7.75 8.56 -5.69
N ASP A 72 8.24 9.81 -5.56
CA ASP A 72 8.37 10.73 -6.69
C ASP A 72 9.61 10.46 -7.54
N PHE A 73 9.42 9.71 -8.62
CA PHE A 73 10.42 9.46 -9.67
C PHE A 73 9.74 9.38 -11.03
N ASP A 74 10.32 10.03 -12.04
CA ASP A 74 9.70 10.15 -13.37
C ASP A 74 9.45 8.80 -14.05
N LYS A 75 10.32 7.81 -13.82
CA LYS A 75 10.14 6.44 -14.31
C LYS A 75 8.78 5.88 -13.87
N TYR A 76 8.45 6.01 -12.59
CA TYR A 76 7.21 5.46 -12.03
C TYR A 76 5.98 6.28 -12.44
N ARG A 77 6.11 7.61 -12.54
CA ARG A 77 5.07 8.47 -13.11
C ARG A 77 4.69 8.04 -14.53
N ARG A 78 5.68 7.81 -15.41
CA ARG A 78 5.46 7.30 -16.78
C ARG A 78 4.78 5.94 -16.78
N LEU A 79 5.22 5.03 -15.91
CA LEU A 79 4.65 3.68 -15.80
C LEU A 79 3.20 3.67 -15.27
N LEU A 80 2.83 4.62 -14.43
CA LEU A 80 1.45 4.83 -13.97
C LEU A 80 0.57 5.40 -15.07
N TRP A 81 1.06 6.38 -15.83
CA TRP A 81 0.35 6.91 -17.00
C TRP A 81 0.09 5.82 -18.06
N LYS A 82 1.08 4.96 -18.34
CA LYS A 82 0.89 3.78 -19.22
C LYS A 82 -0.20 2.82 -18.73
N ARG A 83 -0.49 2.81 -17.43
CA ARG A 83 -1.57 2.02 -16.83
C ARG A 83 -2.92 2.75 -16.82
N GLY A 84 -3.00 3.98 -17.32
CA GLY A 84 -4.19 4.83 -17.24
C GLY A 84 -4.44 5.39 -15.83
N VAL A 85 -3.42 5.38 -14.96
CA VAL A 85 -3.51 5.84 -13.58
C VAL A 85 -2.83 7.21 -13.47
N LYS A 86 -3.57 8.25 -13.11
CA LYS A 86 -2.97 9.59 -12.90
C LYS A 86 -2.18 9.60 -11.57
N PRO A 87 -0.84 9.78 -11.58
CA PRO A 87 -0.06 9.92 -10.36
C PRO A 87 -0.29 11.29 -9.72
N VAL A 88 -0.76 11.31 -8.48
CA VAL A 88 -0.90 12.50 -7.64
C VAL A 88 0.13 12.42 -6.51
N ILE A 89 1.39 12.58 -6.90
CA ILE A 89 2.57 12.47 -6.02
C ILE A 89 3.23 13.84 -5.96
N ALA A 90 3.50 14.32 -4.74
CA ALA A 90 4.19 15.60 -4.55
C ALA A 90 5.61 15.51 -5.10
N ARG A 91 6.02 16.51 -5.88
CA ARG A 91 7.40 16.56 -6.39
C ARG A 91 8.39 16.78 -5.26
N ARG A 92 9.57 16.15 -5.34
CA ARG A 92 10.71 16.48 -4.48
C ARG A 92 11.18 17.91 -4.76
N GLY A 93 11.57 18.64 -3.72
CA GLY A 93 12.04 20.03 -3.83
C GLY A 93 10.95 21.09 -4.07
N VAL A 94 9.67 20.71 -4.18
CA VAL A 94 8.56 21.64 -4.42
C VAL A 94 7.65 21.72 -3.18
N PRO A 95 7.10 22.91 -2.84
CA PRO A 95 6.09 23.07 -1.80
C PRO A 95 4.91 22.09 -1.93
N HIS A 96 4.25 21.80 -0.80
CA HIS A 96 3.16 20.83 -0.74
C HIS A 96 1.98 21.25 -1.63
N GLY A 97 1.75 20.53 -2.74
CA GLY A 97 0.67 20.83 -3.69
C GLY A 97 -0.11 19.62 -4.23
N SER A 98 0.27 18.39 -3.85
CA SER A 98 -0.42 17.18 -4.34
C SER A 98 -1.82 16.97 -3.73
N GLY A 99 -2.20 17.75 -2.71
CA GLY A 99 -3.41 17.50 -1.91
C GLY A 99 -3.32 16.25 -1.02
N LEU A 100 -2.16 15.56 -1.00
CA LEU A 100 -1.94 14.37 -0.19
C LEU A 100 -2.20 14.62 1.31
N GLY A 101 -1.85 15.80 1.83
CA GLY A 101 -2.10 16.13 3.24
C GLY A 101 -3.58 16.04 3.65
N LYS A 102 -4.52 16.21 2.71
CA LYS A 102 -5.97 16.10 2.99
C LYS A 102 -6.47 14.65 3.02
N VAL A 103 -5.73 13.72 2.42
CA VAL A 103 -6.17 12.32 2.24
C VAL A 103 -5.24 11.30 2.90
N ARG A 104 -4.03 11.71 3.33
CA ARG A 104 -3.04 10.84 3.97
C ARG A 104 -3.60 10.16 5.23
N TRP A 105 -4.40 10.89 6.00
CA TRP A 105 -5.05 10.38 7.22
C TRP A 105 -5.88 9.11 6.96
N VAL A 106 -6.43 8.92 5.76
CA VAL A 106 -7.20 7.72 5.39
C VAL A 106 -6.30 6.48 5.36
N VAL A 107 -5.09 6.63 4.82
CA VAL A 107 -4.08 5.56 4.77
C VAL A 107 -3.53 5.28 6.16
N GLU A 108 -3.20 6.33 6.92
CA GLU A 108 -2.72 6.21 8.31
C GLU A 108 -3.74 5.49 9.19
N ARG A 109 -5.03 5.84 9.07
CA ARG A 109 -6.12 5.15 9.77
C ARG A 109 -6.24 3.69 9.36
N ALA A 110 -6.06 3.36 8.08
CA ALA A 110 -6.08 1.98 7.61
C ALA A 110 -4.91 1.16 8.19
N PHE A 111 -3.70 1.74 8.26
CA PHE A 111 -2.58 1.13 8.98
C PHE A 111 -2.86 0.98 10.48
N ALA A 112 -3.53 1.95 11.10
CA ALA A 112 -3.90 1.83 12.51
C ALA A 112 -4.83 0.63 12.74
N TRP A 113 -5.85 0.42 11.90
CA TRP A 113 -6.70 -0.77 11.98
C TRP A 113 -5.94 -2.06 11.71
N LEU A 114 -5.01 -2.06 10.76
CA LEU A 114 -4.17 -3.21 10.46
C LEU A 114 -3.29 -3.57 11.68
N HIS A 115 -2.74 -2.57 12.37
CA HIS A 115 -1.89 -2.78 13.55
C HIS A 115 -2.67 -3.03 14.86
N GLN A 116 -4.00 -2.85 14.88
CA GLN A 116 -4.83 -3.31 16.00
C GLN A 116 -4.79 -4.84 16.15
N PHE A 117 -4.53 -5.55 15.06
CA PHE A 117 -4.15 -6.96 15.13
C PHE A 117 -2.71 -7.05 15.66
N LYS A 118 -2.55 -7.06 16.99
CA LYS A 118 -1.25 -6.93 17.69
C LYS A 118 -0.11 -7.79 17.13
N ARG A 119 -0.43 -8.98 16.61
CA ARG A 119 0.52 -9.90 15.95
C ARG A 119 1.15 -9.35 14.66
N LEU A 120 0.54 -8.34 14.03
CA LEU A 120 1.07 -7.66 12.85
C LEU A 120 1.98 -6.49 13.20
N ARG A 121 1.82 -5.89 14.40
CA ARG A 121 2.63 -4.74 14.85
C ARG A 121 4.08 -5.15 15.12
N ILE A 122 4.29 -6.32 15.70
CA ILE A 122 5.61 -6.91 15.91
C ILE A 122 5.65 -8.20 15.11
N ARG A 123 6.63 -8.32 14.20
CA ARG A 123 6.79 -9.53 13.39
C ARG A 123 7.45 -10.62 14.23
N TYR A 124 6.66 -11.61 14.64
CA TYR A 124 7.16 -12.84 15.26
C TYR A 124 7.47 -13.93 14.22
N GLU A 125 6.87 -13.84 13.03
CA GLU A 125 6.98 -14.90 12.03
C GLU A 125 8.34 -14.88 11.32
N ARG A 126 9.07 -15.99 11.42
CA ARG A 126 10.35 -16.17 10.73
C ARG A 126 10.21 -16.13 9.22
N ARG A 127 9.16 -16.76 8.67
CA ARG A 127 8.89 -16.80 7.23
C ARG A 127 8.05 -15.60 6.79
N ALA A 128 8.38 -15.05 5.62
CA ALA A 128 7.71 -13.85 5.09
C ALA A 128 6.32 -14.14 4.51
N ASP A 129 6.12 -15.32 3.94
CA ASP A 129 4.84 -15.78 3.40
C ASP A 129 3.76 -15.95 4.47
N LEU A 130 4.13 -16.48 5.65
CA LEU A 130 3.21 -16.55 6.80
C LEU A 130 2.78 -15.15 7.25
N HIS A 131 3.72 -14.21 7.34
CA HIS A 131 3.40 -12.83 7.72
C HIS A 131 2.55 -12.13 6.66
N GLN A 132 2.82 -12.37 5.37
CA GLN A 132 2.00 -11.89 4.26
C GLN A 132 0.56 -12.44 4.35
N GLY A 133 0.39 -13.74 4.61
CA GLY A 133 -0.94 -14.34 4.79
C GLY A 133 -1.71 -13.75 5.98
N LEU A 134 -1.03 -13.45 7.10
CA LEU A 134 -1.66 -12.76 8.24
C LEU A 134 -2.11 -11.32 7.88
N LEU A 135 -1.33 -10.60 7.07
CA LEU A 135 -1.71 -9.27 6.58
C LEU A 135 -2.96 -9.35 5.69
N GLU A 136 -3.00 -10.32 4.78
CA GLU A 136 -4.14 -10.55 3.89
C GLU A 136 -5.41 -10.94 4.66
N LEU A 137 -5.27 -11.81 5.67
CA LEU A 137 -6.36 -12.17 6.57
C LEU A 137 -6.90 -10.94 7.33
N ALA A 138 -6.02 -10.11 7.88
CA ALA A 138 -6.42 -8.89 8.58
C ALA A 138 -7.14 -7.90 7.64
N CYS A 139 -6.65 -7.73 6.41
CA CYS A 139 -7.32 -6.93 5.38
C CYS A 139 -8.74 -7.47 5.09
N SER A 140 -8.87 -8.78 4.96
CA SER A 140 -10.15 -9.46 4.72
C SER A 140 -11.14 -9.24 5.86
N LEU A 141 -10.68 -9.31 7.12
CA LEU A 141 -11.49 -9.03 8.31
C LEU A 141 -11.92 -7.55 8.38
N ILE A 142 -11.06 -6.61 8.00
CA ILE A 142 -11.41 -5.18 7.92
C ILE A 142 -12.51 -4.98 6.88
N CYS A 143 -12.38 -5.57 5.69
CA CYS A 143 -13.39 -5.50 4.64
C CYS A 143 -14.72 -6.10 5.09
N LEU A 144 -14.71 -7.29 5.73
CA LEU A 144 -15.91 -7.94 6.26
C LEU A 144 -16.64 -7.07 7.30
N ARG A 145 -15.89 -6.47 8.25
CA ARG A 145 -16.46 -5.58 9.26
C ARG A 145 -17.15 -4.38 8.62
N ARG A 146 -16.53 -3.76 7.61
CA ARG A 146 -17.11 -2.64 6.86
C ARG A 146 -18.40 -3.02 6.15
N LEU A 147 -18.41 -4.17 5.46
CA LEU A 147 -19.61 -4.66 4.78
C LEU A 147 -20.77 -4.85 5.77
N ARG A 148 -20.50 -5.40 6.95
CA ARG A 148 -21.52 -5.58 8.00
C ARG A 148 -22.05 -4.26 8.56
N THR A 149 -21.20 -3.23 8.67
CA THR A 149 -21.64 -1.90 9.12
C THR A 149 -22.50 -1.18 8.09
N HIS A 150 -22.21 -1.35 6.79
CA HIS A 150 -22.96 -0.71 5.70
C HIS A 150 -24.23 -1.47 5.27
N ALA A 151 -24.39 -2.72 5.71
CA ALA A 151 -25.59 -3.53 5.47
C ALA A 151 -26.67 -3.37 6.57
N ARG A 152 -26.44 -2.48 7.54
CA ARG A 152 -27.42 -1.99 8.51
C ARG A 152 -27.83 -0.58 8.11
#